data_AF-A0ABD4ER08-F1
#
_entry.id   AF-A0ABD4ER08-F1
#
_cell.length_a   1.000
_cell.length_b   1.000
_cell.length_c   1.000
_cell.angle_alpha   90.00
_cell.angle_beta   90.00
_cell.angle_gamma   90.00
#
_symmetry.space_group_name_H-M   'P 1'
#
loop_
_entity.id
_entity.type
_entity.pdbx_description
1 polymer ?
#
loop_
_entity_poly.entity_id
_entity_poly.type
_entity_poly.pdbx_seq_one_letter_code
_entity_poly.pdbx_strand_id
1 'polypeptide(L)'
;MTKSLEPFRNAILNSLNLLVESGDKITAASVIKNAKFEDGRAVGKSTLYRKNNVSKKYIHEDLILLIDETKNDFKKARGKPTKNESIDSYKKKIEKLKRQLDDMVDQLAEQESRLRRASSGVTSNSQSISSLEGELYILYSILFEITSEQTKINKKANNFINKYEIKSTSIDSIRSAKSSVKGYIDDIQNSTLVRL
;
A
#
# COMPACT_ATOMS: atom_id res chain seq x y z
N MET A 1 -49.04 -32.96 -28.74
CA MET A 1 -48.09 -34.02 -28.35
C MET A 1 -47.42 -33.62 -27.03
N THR A 2 -47.95 -34.08 -25.90
CA THR A 2 -47.55 -33.61 -24.54
C THR A 2 -47.24 -34.75 -23.56
N LYS A 3 -47.32 -36.01 -23.99
CA LYS A 3 -47.12 -37.18 -23.12
C LYS A 3 -45.65 -37.51 -22.79
N SER A 4 -44.66 -37.06 -23.57
CA SER A 4 -43.24 -37.39 -23.30
C SER A 4 -42.51 -36.38 -22.40
N LEU A 5 -43.14 -35.24 -22.09
CA LEU A 5 -42.57 -34.17 -21.25
C LEU A 5 -42.79 -34.45 -19.76
N GLU A 6 -43.98 -34.95 -19.39
CA GLU A 6 -44.33 -35.30 -18.01
C GLU A 6 -43.45 -36.41 -17.41
N PRO A 7 -43.15 -37.52 -18.09
CA PRO A 7 -42.31 -38.58 -17.52
C PRO A 7 -40.89 -38.10 -17.22
N PHE A 8 -40.33 -37.24 -18.09
CA PHE A 8 -39.01 -36.65 -17.85
C PHE A 8 -39.05 -35.65 -16.69
N ARG A 9 -40.08 -34.81 -16.64
CA ARG A 9 -40.29 -33.84 -15.56
C ARG A 9 -40.37 -34.55 -14.20
N ASN A 10 -41.17 -35.61 -14.11
CA ASN A 10 -41.33 -36.41 -12.89
C ASN A 10 -40.02 -37.09 -12.47
N ALA A 11 -39.26 -37.65 -13.43
CA ALA A 11 -37.96 -38.24 -13.13
C ALA A 11 -36.97 -37.23 -12.52
N ILE A 12 -36.96 -36.00 -13.03
CA ILE A 12 -36.11 -34.91 -12.52
C ILE A 12 -36.56 -34.47 -11.13
N LEU A 13 -37.87 -34.28 -10.90
CA LEU A 13 -38.42 -33.90 -9.61
C LEU A 13 -38.17 -34.95 -8.53
N ASN A 14 -38.39 -36.23 -8.84
CA ASN A 14 -38.13 -37.32 -7.92
C ASN A 14 -36.65 -37.37 -7.53
N SER A 15 -35.74 -37.25 -8.51
CA SER A 15 -34.30 -37.18 -8.25
C SER A 15 -33.90 -35.99 -7.39
N LEU A 16 -34.50 -34.82 -7.64
CA LEU A 16 -34.25 -33.61 -6.87
C LEU A 16 -34.71 -33.78 -5.41
N ASN A 17 -35.90 -34.32 -5.18
CA ASN A 17 -36.42 -34.58 -3.84
C ASN A 17 -35.55 -35.59 -3.09
N LEU A 18 -35.15 -36.69 -3.75
CA LEU A 18 -34.23 -37.68 -3.15
C LEU A 18 -32.91 -37.05 -2.72
N LEU A 19 -32.34 -36.16 -3.52
CA LEU A 19 -31.09 -35.45 -3.18
C LEU A 19 -31.26 -34.46 -2.03
N VAL A 20 -32.44 -33.85 -1.91
CA VAL A 20 -32.78 -32.98 -0.77
C VAL A 20 -32.90 -33.81 0.50
N GLU A 21 -33.64 -34.92 0.45
CA GLU A 21 -33.86 -35.84 1.58
C GLU A 21 -32.56 -36.50 2.05
N SER A 22 -31.71 -36.94 1.12
CA SER A 22 -30.42 -37.55 1.47
C SER A 22 -29.38 -36.55 1.98
N GLY A 23 -29.62 -35.25 1.78
CA GLY A 23 -28.65 -34.21 2.11
C GLY A 23 -27.42 -34.20 1.18
N ASP A 24 -27.52 -34.82 0.02
CA ASP A 24 -26.43 -34.85 -0.96
C ASP A 24 -26.23 -33.52 -1.68
N LYS A 25 -25.13 -33.41 -2.40
CA LYS A 25 -24.81 -32.20 -3.17
C LYS A 25 -25.78 -32.04 -4.35
N ILE A 26 -26.62 -31.01 -4.29
CA ILE A 26 -27.55 -30.65 -5.37
C ILE A 26 -26.81 -29.90 -6.49
N THR A 27 -26.74 -30.52 -7.66
CA THR A 27 -26.24 -29.94 -8.92
C THR A 27 -27.06 -30.53 -10.06
N ALA A 28 -27.19 -29.80 -11.18
CA ALA A 28 -27.87 -30.35 -12.36
C ALA A 28 -27.28 -31.70 -12.81
N ALA A 29 -25.96 -31.88 -12.69
CA ALA A 29 -25.31 -33.15 -12.99
C ALA A 29 -25.73 -34.29 -12.03
N SER A 30 -25.80 -34.04 -10.71
CA SER A 30 -26.26 -35.05 -9.75
C SER A 30 -27.74 -35.35 -9.89
N VAL A 31 -28.58 -34.35 -10.17
CA VAL A 31 -30.01 -34.53 -10.43
C VAL A 31 -30.23 -35.39 -11.69
N ILE A 32 -29.54 -35.10 -12.80
CA ILE A 32 -29.63 -35.90 -14.03
C ILE A 32 -29.10 -37.32 -13.80
N LYS A 33 -28.01 -37.49 -13.06
CA LYS A 33 -27.41 -38.81 -12.78
C LYS A 33 -28.35 -39.74 -12.02
N ASN A 34 -29.13 -39.20 -11.08
CA ASN A 34 -30.03 -39.99 -10.24
C ASN A 34 -31.47 -40.05 -10.78
N ALA A 35 -31.79 -39.30 -11.84
CA ALA A 35 -33.11 -39.31 -12.45
C ALA A 35 -33.32 -40.56 -13.30
N LYS A 36 -34.39 -41.29 -12.98
CA LYS A 36 -34.84 -42.49 -13.69
C LYS A 36 -36.32 -42.35 -14.04
N PHE A 37 -36.69 -42.86 -15.20
CA PHE A 37 -38.08 -43.02 -15.59
C PHE A 37 -38.73 -44.14 -14.75
N GLU A 38 -40.06 -44.24 -14.80
CA GLU A 38 -40.83 -45.24 -14.04
C GLU A 38 -40.44 -46.69 -14.38
N ASP A 39 -39.94 -46.93 -15.60
CA ASP A 39 -39.41 -48.22 -16.05
C ASP A 39 -37.97 -48.51 -15.60
N GLY A 40 -37.38 -47.63 -14.78
CA GLY A 40 -36.03 -47.74 -14.23
C GLY A 40 -34.92 -47.28 -15.18
N ARG A 41 -35.22 -46.88 -16.42
CA ARG A 41 -34.21 -46.36 -17.36
C ARG A 41 -33.72 -44.99 -16.92
N ALA A 42 -32.42 -44.73 -17.06
CA ALA A 42 -31.83 -43.43 -16.74
C ALA A 42 -32.23 -42.35 -17.76
N VAL A 43 -32.40 -41.12 -17.30
CA VAL A 43 -32.64 -39.99 -18.20
C VAL A 43 -31.38 -39.64 -19.01
N GLY A 44 -31.59 -39.08 -20.20
CA GLY A 44 -30.49 -38.64 -21.07
C GLY A 44 -29.71 -37.46 -20.47
N LYS A 45 -28.37 -37.52 -20.56
CA LYS A 45 -27.46 -36.52 -19.96
C LYS A 45 -27.65 -35.10 -20.49
N SER A 46 -28.02 -34.97 -21.77
CA SER A 46 -28.22 -33.69 -22.45
C SER A 46 -29.68 -33.26 -22.52
N THR A 47 -30.62 -34.09 -22.07
CA THR A 47 -32.06 -33.84 -22.25
C THR A 47 -32.50 -32.56 -21.55
N LEU A 48 -32.01 -32.31 -20.33
CA LEU A 48 -32.29 -31.07 -19.59
C LEU A 48 -31.84 -29.82 -20.36
N TYR A 49 -30.75 -29.92 -21.13
CA TYR A 49 -30.14 -28.80 -21.85
C TYR A 49 -30.58 -28.72 -23.32
N ARG A 50 -31.59 -29.49 -23.71
CA ARG A 50 -32.10 -29.45 -25.08
C ARG A 50 -32.72 -28.09 -25.36
N LYS A 51 -32.32 -27.47 -26.48
CA LYS A 51 -32.85 -26.18 -26.93
C LYS A 51 -33.91 -26.37 -27.99
N ASN A 52 -34.88 -25.46 -28.01
CA ASN A 52 -35.81 -25.33 -29.13
C ASN A 52 -35.05 -24.71 -30.32
N ASN A 53 -35.14 -25.34 -31.48
CA ASN A 53 -34.39 -24.92 -32.67
C ASN A 53 -34.79 -23.52 -33.16
N VAL A 54 -36.03 -23.10 -32.90
CA VAL A 54 -36.62 -21.82 -33.31
C VAL A 54 -36.33 -20.73 -32.26
N SER A 55 -36.77 -20.92 -31.01
CA SER A 55 -36.61 -19.88 -29.97
C SER A 55 -35.20 -19.81 -29.37
N LYS A 56 -34.33 -20.79 -29.65
CA LYS A 56 -32.99 -20.97 -29.06
C LYS A 56 -32.95 -21.07 -27.52
N LYS A 57 -34.12 -21.07 -26.85
CA LYS A 57 -34.28 -21.27 -25.41
C LYS A 57 -34.27 -22.76 -25.05
N TYR A 58 -33.97 -23.05 -23.79
CA TYR A 58 -34.08 -24.41 -23.26
C TYR A 58 -35.55 -24.86 -23.27
N ILE A 59 -35.78 -26.11 -23.68
CA ILE A 59 -37.13 -26.71 -23.66
C ILE A 59 -37.61 -26.91 -22.23
N HIS A 60 -36.67 -27.18 -21.31
CA HIS A 60 -36.92 -27.41 -19.88
C HIS A 60 -36.31 -26.28 -19.02
N GLU A 61 -36.51 -25.04 -19.44
CA GLU A 61 -36.00 -23.85 -18.74
C GLU A 61 -36.52 -23.78 -17.29
N ASP A 62 -37.79 -24.15 -17.09
CA ASP A 62 -38.44 -24.23 -15.78
C ASP A 62 -37.72 -25.20 -14.83
N LEU A 63 -37.33 -26.38 -15.31
CA LEU A 63 -36.61 -27.38 -14.51
C LEU A 63 -35.19 -26.93 -14.17
N ILE A 64 -34.52 -26.22 -15.08
CA ILE A 64 -33.18 -25.65 -14.81
C ILE A 64 -33.28 -24.62 -13.68
N LEU A 65 -34.26 -23.71 -13.75
CA LEU A 65 -34.49 -22.70 -12.72
C LEU A 65 -34.80 -23.35 -11.37
N LEU A 66 -35.71 -24.34 -11.34
CA LEU A 66 -36.08 -25.04 -10.12
C LEU A 66 -34.89 -25.74 -9.46
N ILE A 67 -34.01 -26.39 -10.23
CA ILE A 67 -32.80 -27.02 -9.70
C ILE A 67 -31.86 -25.98 -9.08
N ASP A 68 -31.69 -24.83 -9.72
CA ASP A 68 -30.83 -23.76 -9.22
C ASP A 68 -31.41 -23.06 -7.98
N GLU A 69 -32.72 -22.85 -7.93
CA GLU A 69 -33.44 -22.35 -6.74
C GLU A 69 -33.27 -23.32 -5.57
N THR A 70 -33.61 -24.60 -5.77
CA THR A 70 -33.49 -25.64 -4.73
C THR A 70 -32.05 -25.77 -4.22
N LYS A 71 -31.06 -25.67 -5.11
CA LYS A 71 -29.64 -25.66 -4.74
C LYS A 71 -29.26 -24.44 -3.91
N ASN A 72 -29.81 -23.27 -4.20
CA ASN A 72 -29.56 -22.05 -3.43
C ASN A 72 -30.21 -22.13 -2.05
N ASP A 73 -31.45 -22.61 -1.97
CA ASP A 73 -32.15 -22.80 -0.69
C ASP A 73 -31.45 -23.84 0.18
N PHE A 74 -30.99 -24.93 -0.43
CA PHE A 74 -30.19 -25.95 0.24
C PHE A 74 -28.85 -25.40 0.78
N LYS A 75 -28.21 -24.46 0.07
CA LYS A 75 -27.02 -23.77 0.58
C LYS A 75 -27.36 -22.85 1.75
N LYS A 76 -28.44 -22.06 1.63
CA LYS A 76 -28.91 -21.15 2.67
C LYS A 76 -29.27 -21.90 3.95
N ALA A 77 -29.99 -23.03 3.84
CA ALA A 77 -30.33 -23.89 4.97
C ALA A 77 -29.08 -24.42 5.72
N ARG A 78 -27.95 -24.55 5.02
CA ARG A 78 -26.64 -24.94 5.59
C ARG A 78 -25.77 -23.76 6.02
N GLY A 79 -26.31 -22.55 6.04
CA GLY A 79 -25.57 -21.32 6.36
C GLY A 79 -24.46 -20.97 5.37
N LYS A 80 -24.47 -21.54 4.16
CA LYS A 80 -23.48 -21.26 3.12
C LYS A 80 -24.00 -20.18 2.18
N PRO A 81 -23.18 -19.16 1.85
CA PRO A 81 -23.61 -18.11 0.94
C PRO A 81 -23.88 -18.68 -0.46
N THR A 82 -24.90 -18.13 -1.09
CA THR A 82 -25.18 -18.30 -2.52
C THR A 82 -24.13 -17.58 -3.35
N LYS A 83 -24.06 -17.89 -4.64
CA LYS A 83 -23.12 -17.23 -5.56
C LYS A 83 -23.31 -15.72 -5.57
N ASN A 84 -24.56 -15.25 -5.56
CA ASN A 84 -24.89 -13.82 -5.61
C ASN A 84 -24.48 -13.12 -4.32
N GLU A 85 -24.77 -13.71 -3.17
CA GLU A 85 -24.33 -13.18 -1.87
C GLU A 85 -22.80 -13.11 -1.77
N SER A 86 -22.09 -14.14 -2.26
CA SER A 86 -20.63 -14.09 -2.36
C SER A 86 -20.15 -12.95 -3.25
N ILE A 87 -20.73 -12.79 -4.44
CA ILE A 87 -20.38 -11.71 -5.39
C ILE A 87 -20.56 -10.33 -4.74
N ASP A 88 -21.70 -10.11 -4.08
CA ASP A 88 -21.98 -8.83 -3.44
C ASP A 88 -21.04 -8.58 -2.25
N SER A 89 -20.69 -9.62 -1.50
CA SER A 89 -19.68 -9.52 -0.44
C SER A 89 -18.30 -9.13 -0.99
N TYR A 90 -17.90 -9.70 -2.13
CA TYR A 90 -16.64 -9.38 -2.78
C TYR A 90 -16.63 -7.95 -3.34
N LYS A 91 -17.74 -7.48 -3.94
CA LYS A 91 -17.88 -6.09 -4.39
C LYS A 91 -17.69 -5.10 -3.25
N LYS A 92 -18.38 -5.31 -2.12
CA LYS A 92 -18.22 -4.48 -0.91
C LYS A 92 -16.78 -4.49 -0.40
N LYS A 93 -16.11 -5.64 -0.42
CA LYS A 93 -14.70 -5.76 -0.02
C LYS A 93 -13.77 -4.99 -0.95
N ILE A 94 -14.00 -5.05 -2.25
CA ILE A 94 -13.24 -4.28 -3.25
C ILE A 94 -13.43 -2.78 -3.02
N GLU A 95 -14.65 -2.30 -2.82
CA GLU A 95 -14.92 -0.88 -2.53
C GLU A 95 -14.23 -0.42 -1.24
N LYS A 96 -14.28 -1.24 -0.19
CA LYS A 96 -13.58 -0.94 1.07
C LYS A 96 -12.06 -0.84 0.86
N LEU A 97 -11.47 -1.78 0.14
CA LEU A 97 -10.03 -1.79 -0.14
C LEU A 97 -9.60 -0.58 -0.97
N LYS A 98 -10.41 -0.17 -1.96
CA LYS A 98 -10.14 1.06 -2.72
C LYS A 98 -10.10 2.29 -1.83
N ARG A 99 -11.08 2.47 -0.95
CA ARG A 99 -11.10 3.60 0.01
C ARG A 99 -9.88 3.59 0.94
N GLN A 100 -9.44 2.42 1.39
CA GLN A 100 -8.24 2.30 2.22
C GLN A 100 -6.97 2.65 1.44
N LEU A 101 -6.89 2.28 0.16
CA LEU A 101 -5.77 2.65 -0.70
C LEU A 101 -5.71 4.16 -0.91
N ASP A 102 -6.85 4.80 -1.17
CA ASP A 102 -6.92 6.25 -1.35
C ASP A 102 -6.45 7.00 -0.09
N ASP A 103 -6.91 6.59 1.10
CA ASP A 103 -6.46 7.15 2.39
C ASP A 103 -4.95 6.96 2.63
N MET A 104 -4.39 5.79 2.26
CA MET A 104 -2.95 5.56 2.36
C MET A 104 -2.15 6.45 1.40
N VAL A 105 -2.66 6.70 0.19
CA VAL A 105 -2.01 7.60 -0.78
C VAL A 105 -1.98 9.02 -0.25
N ASP A 106 -3.08 9.49 0.35
CA ASP A 106 -3.14 10.82 0.96
C ASP A 106 -2.16 10.96 2.13
N GLN A 107 -2.09 9.94 3.00
CA GLN A 107 -1.13 9.91 4.12
C GLN A 107 0.33 9.91 3.64
N LEU A 108 0.65 9.18 2.56
CA LEU A 108 1.99 9.18 1.97
C LEU A 108 2.35 10.55 1.39
N ALA A 109 1.42 11.21 0.69
CA ALA A 109 1.63 12.55 0.17
C ALA A 109 1.88 13.57 1.30
N GLU A 110 1.14 13.46 2.41
CA GLU A 110 1.36 14.29 3.59
C GLU A 110 2.73 14.03 4.23
N GLN A 111 3.13 12.77 4.39
CA GLN A 111 4.43 12.40 4.93
C GLN A 111 5.58 12.89 4.05
N GLU A 112 5.46 12.78 2.72
CA GLU A 112 6.45 13.31 1.79
C GLU A 112 6.59 14.83 1.94
N SER A 113 5.47 15.55 2.04
CA SER A 113 5.47 16.99 2.29
C SER A 113 6.14 17.36 3.62
N ARG A 114 5.88 16.60 4.69
CA ARG A 114 6.53 16.79 6.00
C ARG A 114 8.03 16.50 5.93
N LEU A 115 8.44 15.43 5.25
CA LEU A 115 9.84 15.08 5.04
C LEU A 115 10.58 16.15 4.25
N ARG A 116 10.00 16.65 3.15
CA ARG A 116 10.58 17.75 2.36
C ARG A 116 10.81 18.98 3.22
N ARG A 117 9.82 19.38 4.02
CA ARG A 117 9.94 20.51 4.96
C ARG A 117 11.02 20.29 6.01
N ALA A 118 11.07 19.10 6.62
CA ALA A 118 12.10 18.77 7.59
C ALA A 118 13.51 18.80 6.98
N SER A 119 13.69 18.21 5.79
CA SER A 119 14.97 18.21 5.07
C SER A 119 15.41 19.63 4.71
N SER A 120 14.52 20.49 4.22
CA SER A 120 14.85 21.90 3.92
C SER A 120 15.22 22.70 5.18
N GLY A 121 14.56 22.44 6.31
CA GLY A 121 14.91 23.05 7.60
C GLY A 121 16.26 22.57 8.14
N VAL A 122 16.57 21.29 7.98
CA VAL A 122 17.85 20.70 8.41
C VAL A 122 19.01 21.21 7.55
N THR A 123 18.85 21.31 6.23
CA THR A 123 19.91 21.82 5.34
C THR A 123 20.19 23.29 5.58
N SER A 124 19.15 24.13 5.74
CA SER A 124 19.32 25.55 6.07
C SER A 124 20.00 25.75 7.42
N ASN A 125 19.56 25.04 8.47
CA ASN A 125 20.21 25.10 9.78
C ASN A 125 21.65 24.60 9.74
N SER A 126 21.93 23.50 9.01
CA SER A 126 23.30 23.00 8.87
C SER A 126 24.20 23.98 8.14
N GLN A 127 23.72 24.64 7.09
CA GLN A 127 24.48 25.64 6.34
C GLN A 127 24.79 26.86 7.22
N SER A 128 23.81 27.35 7.97
CA SER A 128 23.97 28.48 8.90
C SER A 128 24.92 28.16 10.04
N ILE A 129 24.83 26.95 10.63
CA ILE A 129 25.75 26.51 11.69
C ILE A 129 27.18 26.40 11.14
N SER A 130 27.38 25.81 9.96
CA SER A 130 28.71 25.74 9.34
C SER A 130 29.29 27.12 9.04
N SER A 131 28.47 28.08 8.58
CA SER A 131 28.90 29.47 8.37
C SER A 131 29.33 30.14 9.68
N LEU A 132 28.53 29.99 10.74
CA LEU A 132 28.84 30.55 12.07
C LEU A 132 30.08 29.91 12.69
N GLU A 133 30.26 28.59 12.54
CA GLU A 133 31.48 27.91 13.00
C GLU A 133 32.72 28.43 12.24
N GLY A 134 32.60 28.73 10.95
CA GLY A 134 33.66 29.35 10.15
C GLY A 134 34.00 30.79 10.57
N GLU A 135 33.00 31.62 10.84
CA GLU A 135 33.20 32.97 11.37
C GLU A 135 33.85 32.95 12.77
N LEU A 136 33.40 32.04 13.64
CA LEU A 136 34.03 31.82 14.96
C LEU A 136 35.47 31.36 14.81
N TYR A 137 35.77 30.47 13.87
CA TYR A 137 37.14 30.04 13.59
C TYR A 137 38.04 31.23 13.22
N ILE A 138 37.57 32.14 12.36
CA ILE A 138 38.31 33.36 12.01
C ILE A 138 38.55 34.22 13.27
N LEU A 139 37.51 34.48 14.06
CA LEU A 139 37.62 35.30 15.28
C LEU A 139 38.59 34.71 16.30
N TYR A 140 38.49 33.41 16.59
CA TYR A 140 39.41 32.73 17.51
C TYR A 140 40.84 32.70 16.97
N SER A 141 41.03 32.59 15.65
CA SER A 141 42.36 32.64 15.04
C SER A 141 42.99 34.04 15.18
N ILE A 142 42.22 35.11 14.95
CA ILE A 142 42.68 36.47 15.21
C ILE A 142 43.03 36.65 16.69
N LEU A 143 42.14 36.23 17.60
CA LEU A 143 42.39 36.30 19.05
C LEU A 143 43.64 35.52 19.47
N PHE A 144 43.87 34.35 18.88
CA PHE A 144 45.06 33.54 19.15
C PHE A 144 46.34 34.30 18.76
N GLU A 145 46.35 34.92 17.59
CA GLU A 145 47.52 35.65 17.05
C GLU A 145 47.80 36.97 17.79
N ILE A 146 46.77 37.70 18.23
CA ILE A 146 46.96 39.01 18.90
C ILE A 146 47.14 38.92 20.42
N THR A 147 46.95 37.74 21.03
CA THR A 147 47.07 37.56 22.49
C THR A 147 48.27 36.71 22.87
N SER A 148 48.95 37.07 23.97
CA SER A 148 50.12 36.33 24.44
C SER A 148 49.80 34.87 24.77
N GLU A 149 50.75 33.98 24.44
CA GLU A 149 50.62 32.51 24.54
C GLU A 149 50.28 32.01 25.96
N GLN A 150 50.61 32.78 26.99
CA GLN A 150 50.40 32.40 28.39
C GLN A 150 48.98 32.69 28.90
N THR A 151 48.13 33.36 28.11
CA THR A 151 46.78 33.73 28.55
C THR A 151 45.79 32.57 28.47
N LYS A 152 44.79 32.57 29.36
CA LYS A 152 43.66 31.62 29.30
C LYS A 152 42.85 31.76 28.00
N ILE A 153 42.86 32.95 27.40
CA ILE A 153 42.16 33.27 26.15
C ILE A 153 42.86 32.54 24.99
N ASN A 154 44.17 32.67 24.87
CA ASN A 154 44.96 32.00 23.84
C ASN A 154 44.78 30.47 23.89
N LYS A 155 44.82 29.85 25.08
CA LYS A 155 44.57 28.40 25.25
C LYS A 155 43.17 27.97 24.80
N LYS A 156 42.13 28.77 25.09
CA LYS A 156 40.76 28.48 24.63
C LYS A 156 40.61 28.63 23.13
N ALA A 157 41.23 29.67 22.56
CA ALA A 157 41.25 29.92 21.14
C ALA A 157 41.93 28.77 20.37
N ASN A 158 43.14 28.38 20.80
CA ASN A 158 43.88 27.27 20.20
C ASN A 158 43.08 25.95 20.25
N ASN A 159 42.45 25.65 21.39
CA ASN A 159 41.61 24.44 21.51
C ASN A 159 40.41 24.45 20.56
N PHE A 160 39.80 25.62 20.32
CA PHE A 160 38.69 25.73 19.37
C PHE A 160 39.18 25.57 17.92
N ILE A 161 40.27 26.26 17.55
CA ILE A 161 40.91 26.18 16.23
C ILE A 161 41.23 24.72 15.88
N ASN A 162 41.92 24.00 16.77
CA ASN A 162 42.30 22.60 16.54
C ASN A 162 41.07 21.69 16.37
N LYS A 163 40.03 21.87 17.20
CA LYS A 163 38.79 21.10 17.07
C LYS A 163 38.09 21.35 15.75
N TYR A 164 38.06 22.60 15.29
CA TYR A 164 37.47 22.96 14.01
C TYR A 164 38.26 22.39 12.83
N GLU A 165 39.60 22.48 12.84
CA GLU A 165 40.44 21.92 11.78
C GLU A 165 40.36 20.39 11.68
N ILE A 166 40.25 19.69 12.81
CA ILE A 166 40.04 18.23 12.84
C ILE A 166 38.65 17.85 12.31
N LYS A 167 37.62 18.63 12.66
CA LYS A 167 36.23 18.38 12.27
C LYS A 167 35.97 18.71 10.80
N SER A 168 36.63 19.73 10.25
CA SER A 168 36.36 20.20 8.90
C SER A 168 36.97 19.28 7.85
N THR A 169 36.13 18.75 6.96
CA THR A 169 36.53 17.91 5.83
C THR A 169 36.96 18.72 4.59
N SER A 170 36.76 20.04 4.57
CA SER A 170 37.06 20.89 3.42
C SER A 170 38.34 21.71 3.62
N ILE A 171 39.44 21.24 3.03
CA ILE A 171 40.75 21.92 3.06
C ILE A 171 40.67 23.33 2.46
N ASP A 172 39.87 23.53 1.43
CA ASP A 172 39.73 24.83 0.75
C ASP A 172 39.01 25.86 1.64
N SER A 173 38.03 25.44 2.44
CA SER A 173 37.35 26.33 3.39
C SER A 173 38.30 26.83 4.48
N ILE A 174 39.16 25.96 5.02
CA ILE A 174 40.17 26.31 6.02
C ILE A 174 41.19 27.26 5.39
N ARG A 175 41.64 27.00 4.16
CA ARG A 175 42.61 27.85 3.45
C ARG A 175 42.04 29.26 3.23
N SER A 176 40.80 29.36 2.79
CA SER A 176 40.12 30.65 2.61
C SER A 176 40.00 31.41 3.94
N ALA A 177 39.57 30.73 5.02
CA ALA A 177 39.47 31.34 6.33
C ALA A 177 40.83 31.83 6.87
N LYS A 178 41.91 31.05 6.71
CA LYS A 178 43.28 31.47 7.07
C LYS A 178 43.73 32.70 6.27
N SER A 179 43.36 32.78 4.99
CA SER A 179 43.62 33.97 4.17
C SER A 179 42.91 35.20 4.71
N SER A 180 41.65 35.06 5.13
CA SER A 180 40.89 36.16 5.75
C SER A 180 41.49 36.58 7.10
N VAL A 181 41.88 35.63 7.95
CA VAL A 181 42.55 35.91 9.24
C VAL A 181 43.80 36.75 9.02
N LYS A 182 44.63 36.40 8.04
CA LYS A 182 45.83 37.15 7.70
C LYS A 182 45.50 38.60 7.31
N GLY A 183 44.53 38.79 6.43
CA GLY A 183 44.08 40.13 6.03
C GLY A 183 43.59 40.95 7.23
N TYR A 184 42.78 40.36 8.12
CA TYR A 184 42.31 41.05 9.32
C TYR A 184 43.43 41.41 10.30
N ILE A 185 44.43 40.55 10.46
CA ILE A 185 45.59 40.84 11.31
C ILE A 185 46.40 41.99 10.72
N ASP A 186 46.65 41.97 9.41
CA ASP A 186 47.36 43.04 8.71
C ASP A 186 46.61 44.38 8.88
N ASP A 187 45.28 44.38 8.77
CA ASP A 187 44.44 45.56 9.00
C ASP A 187 44.50 46.05 10.46
N ILE A 188 44.47 45.14 11.44
CA ILE A 188 44.56 45.48 12.88
C ILE A 188 45.93 46.09 13.20
N GLN A 189 47.01 45.51 12.68
CA GLN A 189 48.38 45.98 12.94
C GLN A 189 48.66 47.34 12.32
N ASN A 190 48.03 47.65 11.18
CA ASN A 190 48.15 48.94 10.50
C ASN A 190 47.05 49.94 10.93
N SER A 191 46.18 49.56 11.87
CA SER A 191 45.10 50.42 12.36
C SER A 191 45.61 51.44 13.36
N THR A 192 45.25 52.71 13.18
CA THR A 192 45.52 53.80 14.13
C THR A 192 44.77 53.67 15.47
N LEU A 193 43.84 52.71 15.59
CA LEU A 193 43.01 52.49 16.78
C LEU A 193 43.63 51.53 17.81
N VAL A 194 44.59 50.68 17.41
CA VAL A 194 45.23 49.69 18.29
C VAL A 194 46.73 49.93 18.32
N ARG A 195 47.18 50.93 19.10
CA ARG A 195 48.58 50.95 19.55
C ARG A 195 48.70 50.03 20.76
N LEU A 196 49.23 48.84 20.55
CA LEU A 196 49.75 47.96 21.62
C LEU A 196 50.97 48.60 22.29
#